data_AF-A0A956HMF5-F1
#
_entry.id   AF-A0A956HMF5-F1
#
_cell.length_a   1.000
_cell.length_b   1.000
_cell.length_c   1.000
_cell.angle_alpha   90.00
_cell.angle_beta   90.00
_cell.angle_gamma   90.00
#
_symmetry.space_group_name_H-M   'P 1'
#
loop_
_entity.id
_entity.type
_entity.pdbx_description
1 polymer ?
#
loop_
_entity_poly.entity_id
_entity_poly.type
_entity_poly.pdbx_seq_one_letter_code
_entity_poly.pdbx_strand_id
1 'polypeptide(L)'
;MEFRDATWSYASSRVWPRVALLMIAPLACAGGGDSRYGSSAAQITGFDSASTDATTTGETEGVETTDETEGTASTDTGGEATSDPSTDATTGTTGDDTNPGGLPNGADCQNDGQCHSGNCYLAPIVLPAGRCSECNSDADCVDADLGLGCTVDAELQYAVCGDGSQGSFCEGPAACAPGLFCAELIPGVAGILPNTCGQCETAADCPQGQLCAPTLDVANFTGAHVCVNQGAVGLDGFCPTDGTGNAVCQSQHCSVAMIPEYPTVKVGICGACTVDADCGGATCNPAAFDLEMPKGSFCG
;
A
#
# COMPACT_ATOMS: atom_id res chain seq x y z
N MET A 1 -28.04 -12.18 -43.03
CA MET A 1 -27.56 -11.88 -41.67
C MET A 1 -26.66 -10.66 -41.80
N GLU A 2 -27.27 -9.48 -41.70
CA GLU A 2 -26.60 -8.18 -41.76
C GLU A 2 -26.41 -7.69 -40.32
N PHE A 3 -25.16 -7.47 -39.92
CA PHE A 3 -24.83 -6.77 -38.68
C PHE A 3 -24.76 -5.27 -39.00
N ARG A 4 -25.61 -4.48 -38.33
CA ARG A 4 -25.57 -3.02 -38.37
C ARG A 4 -24.74 -2.52 -37.19
N ASP A 5 -23.70 -1.78 -37.49
CA ASP A 5 -22.89 -1.03 -36.54
C ASP A 5 -23.71 0.06 -35.85
N ALA A 6 -23.63 0.12 -34.52
CA ALA A 6 -24.18 1.20 -33.71
C ALA A 6 -23.01 1.97 -33.08
N THR A 7 -22.68 3.12 -33.65
CA THR A 7 -21.77 4.09 -33.05
C THR A 7 -22.53 4.98 -32.07
N TRP A 8 -22.15 4.93 -30.80
CA TRP A 8 -22.63 5.87 -29.77
C TRP A 8 -21.61 7.00 -29.61
N SER A 9 -22.06 8.22 -29.89
CA SER A 9 -21.30 9.45 -29.66
C SER A 9 -21.75 10.05 -28.33
N TYR A 10 -20.86 10.04 -27.32
CA TYR A 10 -21.08 10.70 -26.04
C TYR A 10 -20.59 12.15 -26.10
N ALA A 11 -21.52 13.10 -26.08
CA ALA A 11 -21.23 14.52 -25.92
C ALA A 11 -21.12 14.86 -24.42
N SER A 12 -19.91 15.16 -23.96
CA SER A 12 -19.61 15.59 -22.60
C SER A 12 -19.84 17.11 -22.45
N SER A 13 -20.97 17.49 -21.82
CA SER A 13 -21.24 18.87 -21.45
C SER A 13 -20.89 19.09 -19.97
N ARG A 14 -19.69 19.60 -19.69
CA ARG A 14 -19.27 20.02 -18.34
C ARG A 14 -19.90 21.38 -18.01
N VAL A 15 -20.96 21.39 -17.21
CA VAL A 15 -21.50 22.60 -16.57
C VAL A 15 -20.96 22.65 -15.14
N TRP A 16 -20.09 23.62 -14.86
CA TRP A 16 -19.63 23.92 -13.50
C TRP A 16 -20.68 24.74 -12.75
N PRO A 17 -21.17 24.32 -11.57
CA PRO A 17 -21.91 25.22 -10.71
C PRO A 17 -20.92 26.11 -9.95
N ARG A 18 -21.15 27.42 -10.03
CA ARG A 18 -20.53 28.43 -9.16
C ARG A 18 -21.04 28.20 -7.73
N VAL A 19 -20.18 27.70 -6.84
CA VAL A 19 -20.47 27.63 -5.41
C VAL A 19 -20.29 29.02 -4.82
N ALA A 20 -21.39 29.59 -4.32
CA ALA A 20 -21.41 30.83 -3.57
C ALA A 20 -20.92 30.58 -2.14
N LEU A 21 -19.87 31.31 -1.75
CA LEU A 21 -19.28 31.29 -0.42
C LEU A 21 -20.21 32.04 0.56
N LEU A 22 -20.92 31.32 1.43
CA LEU A 22 -21.71 31.91 2.52
C LEU A 22 -20.91 31.79 3.83
N MET A 23 -20.39 32.91 4.32
CA MET A 23 -19.73 33.00 5.61
C MET A 23 -20.77 32.97 6.74
N ILE A 24 -20.74 31.93 7.58
CA ILE A 24 -21.46 31.86 8.85
C ILE A 24 -20.43 31.76 9.97
N ALA A 25 -20.41 32.76 10.84
CA ALA A 25 -19.63 32.77 12.08
C ALA A 25 -20.36 31.96 13.16
N PRO A 26 -19.65 31.14 13.98
CA PRO A 26 -20.26 30.57 15.18
C PRO A 26 -20.07 31.48 16.40
N LEU A 27 -21.20 31.72 17.06
CA LEU A 27 -21.34 32.22 18.43
C LEU A 27 -20.62 31.29 19.42
N ALA A 28 -19.90 31.91 20.35
CA ALA A 28 -19.42 31.27 21.57
C ALA A 28 -20.59 30.96 22.52
N CYS A 29 -20.69 29.71 22.97
CA CYS A 29 -21.45 29.35 24.16
C CYS A 29 -20.55 28.59 25.12
N ALA A 30 -20.23 29.27 26.23
CA ALA A 30 -19.68 28.68 27.44
C ALA A 30 -20.77 27.90 28.18
N GLY A 31 -20.43 26.73 28.71
CA GLY A 31 -21.33 25.94 29.55
C GLY A 31 -20.57 24.80 30.23
N GLY A 32 -20.11 25.05 31.46
CA GLY A 32 -19.53 24.04 32.32
C GLY A 32 -20.58 23.06 32.84
N GLY A 33 -20.12 21.86 33.22
CA GLY A 33 -20.93 20.85 33.88
C GLY A 33 -20.04 19.75 34.44
N ASP A 34 -19.69 19.87 35.71
CA ASP A 34 -19.11 18.81 36.53
C ASP A 34 -20.03 17.57 36.55
N SER A 35 -19.46 16.38 36.44
CA SER A 35 -20.11 15.14 36.92
C SER A 35 -19.07 14.19 37.50
N ARG A 36 -19.00 14.21 38.84
CA ARG A 36 -18.47 13.11 39.66
C ARG A 36 -19.50 11.98 39.67
N TYR A 37 -19.07 10.74 39.48
CA TYR A 37 -19.62 9.45 39.98
C TYR A 37 -18.89 8.38 39.14
N GLY A 38 -18.36 7.27 39.62
CA GLY A 38 -18.40 6.59 40.90
C GLY A 38 -17.85 5.19 40.64
N SER A 39 -17.09 4.66 41.61
CA SER A 39 -16.37 3.39 41.55
C SER A 39 -17.22 2.16 41.22
N SER A 40 -16.62 1.18 40.54
CA SER A 40 -16.70 -0.22 40.96
C SER A 40 -15.55 -1.03 40.38
N ALA A 41 -14.72 -1.51 41.30
CA ALA A 41 -13.73 -2.54 41.07
C ALA A 41 -14.41 -3.87 40.70
N ALA A 42 -13.83 -4.60 39.77
CA ALA A 42 -14.04 -6.04 39.63
C ALA A 42 -12.67 -6.70 39.63
N GLN A 43 -12.39 -7.41 40.72
CA GLN A 43 -11.32 -8.38 40.85
C GLN A 43 -11.63 -9.55 39.92
N ILE A 44 -10.65 -9.99 39.12
CA ILE A 44 -10.62 -11.37 38.63
C ILE A 44 -9.30 -12.00 39.08
N THR A 45 -9.48 -13.03 39.88
CA THR A 45 -8.52 -13.95 40.45
C THR A 45 -7.82 -14.78 39.39
N GLY A 46 -6.58 -15.15 39.67
CA GLY A 46 -5.67 -15.77 38.71
C GLY A 46 -5.96 -17.22 38.35
N PHE A 47 -5.15 -17.68 37.39
CA PHE A 47 -4.75 -19.07 37.22
C PHE A 47 -3.27 -19.10 36.84
N ASP A 48 -2.46 -19.56 37.79
CA ASP A 48 -1.17 -20.21 37.55
C ASP A 48 -1.41 -21.55 36.84
N SER A 49 -0.56 -21.90 35.86
CA SER A 49 -0.01 -23.26 35.71
C SER A 49 1.09 -23.33 34.64
N ALA A 50 2.30 -23.61 35.12
CA ALA A 50 3.35 -24.52 34.61
C ALA A 50 3.70 -24.48 33.10
N SER A 51 4.93 -24.11 32.70
CA SER A 51 6.21 -24.82 32.89
C SER A 51 6.29 -26.18 32.19
N THR A 52 6.99 -26.20 31.05
CA THR A 52 7.86 -27.32 30.66
C THR A 52 9.09 -26.79 29.92
N ASP A 53 10.24 -26.98 30.57
CA ASP A 53 11.58 -27.02 30.01
C ASP A 53 11.70 -28.10 28.92
N ALA A 54 12.51 -27.82 27.91
CA ALA A 54 13.22 -28.84 27.14
C ALA A 54 14.61 -28.31 26.78
N THR A 55 15.59 -28.70 27.61
CA THR A 55 17.02 -28.68 27.31
C THR A 55 17.34 -29.72 26.24
N THR A 56 18.18 -29.41 25.26
CA THR A 56 19.06 -30.41 24.65
C THR A 56 20.37 -29.78 24.19
N THR A 57 21.45 -30.32 24.73
CA THR A 57 22.87 -30.01 24.47
C THR A 57 23.40 -30.95 23.39
N GLY A 58 24.32 -30.49 22.55
CA GLY A 58 25.09 -31.36 21.65
C GLY A 58 26.22 -30.61 20.94
N GLU A 59 27.42 -30.66 21.54
CA GLU A 59 28.72 -30.38 20.91
C GLU A 59 28.99 -31.33 19.74
N THR A 60 29.73 -30.90 18.70
CA THR A 60 31.02 -31.54 18.32
C THR A 60 31.85 -30.63 17.40
N GLU A 61 33.16 -30.84 17.50
CA GLU A 61 34.32 -30.11 17.00
C GLU A 61 34.63 -30.23 15.49
N GLY A 62 35.33 -29.22 14.97
CA GLY A 62 36.62 -29.36 14.26
C GLY A 62 36.67 -29.95 12.85
N VAL A 63 37.26 -29.21 11.89
CA VAL A 63 38.34 -29.67 10.99
C VAL A 63 39.00 -28.46 10.30
N GLU A 64 40.33 -28.49 10.27
CA GLU A 64 41.27 -27.53 9.66
C GLU A 64 41.47 -27.69 8.14
N THR A 65 42.10 -26.64 7.55
CA THR A 65 43.00 -26.63 6.35
C THR A 65 42.38 -26.92 4.98
N THR A 66 42.72 -26.22 3.88
CA THR A 66 44.09 -26.04 3.32
C THR A 66 44.12 -24.91 2.28
N ASP A 67 45.30 -24.29 2.15
CA ASP A 67 45.78 -23.42 1.06
C ASP A 67 45.63 -23.99 -0.36
N GLU A 68 45.71 -23.06 -1.34
CA GLU A 68 46.38 -23.09 -2.66
C GLU A 68 45.53 -22.37 -3.73
N THR A 69 45.99 -21.65 -4.75
CA THR A 69 47.25 -21.05 -5.22
C THR A 69 46.89 -20.51 -6.62
N GLU A 70 47.45 -19.35 -7.02
CA GLU A 70 47.65 -18.84 -8.41
C GLU A 70 46.41 -18.72 -9.35
N GLY A 71 46.18 -17.62 -10.06
CA GLY A 71 47.11 -16.85 -10.86
C GLY A 71 46.77 -17.06 -12.34
N THR A 72 46.09 -16.12 -13.00
CA THR A 72 46.19 -15.95 -14.45
C THR A 72 45.90 -14.50 -14.83
N ALA A 73 46.96 -13.78 -15.16
CA ALA A 73 46.88 -12.58 -15.96
C ALA A 73 46.54 -12.96 -17.40
N SER A 74 45.65 -12.21 -18.05
CA SER A 74 45.57 -12.19 -19.50
C SER A 74 45.39 -10.77 -19.99
N THR A 75 46.41 -10.33 -20.73
CA THR A 75 46.52 -9.13 -21.55
C THR A 75 45.73 -9.28 -22.87
N ASP A 76 45.68 -8.19 -23.62
CA ASP A 76 45.26 -8.00 -25.03
C ASP A 76 43.76 -7.72 -25.28
N THR A 77 43.34 -6.83 -26.18
CA THR A 77 44.02 -5.87 -27.06
C THR A 77 42.96 -4.92 -27.64
N GLY A 78 43.37 -3.66 -27.83
CA GLY A 78 42.89 -2.63 -28.76
C GLY A 78 41.61 -2.83 -29.60
N GLY A 79 40.80 -1.76 -29.59
CA GLY A 79 39.76 -1.51 -30.57
C GLY A 79 39.26 -0.07 -30.49
N GLU A 80 40.07 0.88 -31.00
CA GLU A 80 39.61 2.23 -31.33
C GLU A 80 38.56 2.16 -32.44
N ALA A 81 37.38 2.71 -32.21
CA ALA A 81 36.46 3.13 -33.25
C ALA A 81 35.88 4.50 -32.89
N THR A 82 36.11 5.41 -33.82
CA THR A 82 35.84 6.84 -33.80
C THR A 82 34.38 7.18 -34.09
N SER A 83 33.83 8.08 -33.27
CA SER A 83 32.86 9.16 -33.54
C SER A 83 31.71 8.96 -34.53
N ASP A 84 30.48 9.05 -34.02
CA ASP A 84 29.38 9.78 -34.65
C ASP A 84 28.49 10.43 -33.57
N PRO A 85 28.45 11.78 -33.43
CA PRO A 85 27.56 12.45 -32.51
C PRO A 85 26.23 12.76 -33.20
N SER A 86 25.26 11.84 -33.10
CA SER A 86 23.87 12.18 -33.39
C SER A 86 23.26 12.75 -32.12
N THR A 87 23.25 14.08 -32.04
CA THR A 87 22.48 14.86 -31.08
C THR A 87 20.99 14.63 -31.31
N ASP A 88 20.37 13.80 -30.47
CA ASP A 88 18.98 13.99 -30.04
C ASP A 88 18.85 13.52 -28.58
N ALA A 89 19.54 14.25 -27.70
CA ALA A 89 19.42 14.09 -26.26
C ALA A 89 18.10 14.76 -25.82
N THR A 90 17.03 13.96 -25.78
CA THR A 90 15.97 14.24 -24.82
C THR A 90 16.55 13.85 -23.47
N THR A 91 16.89 14.85 -22.65
CA THR A 91 17.37 14.69 -21.27
C THR A 91 16.33 13.93 -20.45
N GLY A 92 16.54 12.62 -20.31
CA GLY A 92 15.88 11.74 -19.35
C GLY A 92 16.94 11.14 -18.43
N THR A 93 16.88 11.58 -17.17
CA THR A 93 17.37 10.95 -15.93
C THR A 93 18.74 10.26 -15.91
N THR A 94 19.66 10.90 -15.20
CA THR A 94 21.00 10.42 -14.80
C THR A 94 20.92 9.33 -13.72
N GLY A 95 20.46 8.14 -14.07
CA GLY A 95 20.88 6.92 -13.38
C GLY A 95 22.04 6.33 -14.17
N ASP A 96 23.15 5.99 -13.54
CA ASP A 96 24.27 5.33 -14.22
C ASP A 96 23.76 4.10 -14.98
N ASP A 97 23.86 4.12 -16.32
CA ASP A 97 23.45 3.01 -17.17
C ASP A 97 24.30 1.78 -16.84
N THR A 98 23.81 0.94 -15.91
CA THR A 98 24.50 -0.28 -15.47
C THR A 98 24.55 -1.33 -16.59
N ASN A 99 23.66 -1.20 -17.58
CA ASN A 99 23.60 -2.06 -18.75
C ASN A 99 23.22 -1.26 -20.02
N PRO A 100 24.18 -0.69 -20.76
CA PRO A 100 23.92 0.15 -21.94
C PRO A 100 23.28 -0.57 -23.13
N GLY A 101 23.11 -1.90 -23.07
CA GLY A 101 22.38 -2.70 -24.07
C GLY A 101 21.05 -3.27 -23.57
N GLY A 102 20.63 -2.91 -22.37
CA GLY A 102 19.34 -3.31 -21.79
C GLY A 102 18.13 -2.67 -22.46
N LEU A 103 16.98 -2.84 -21.84
CA LEU A 103 15.70 -2.28 -22.23
C LEU A 103 15.44 -1.00 -21.44
N PRO A 104 14.77 0.00 -22.03
CA PRO A 104 14.45 1.25 -21.33
C PRO A 104 13.40 1.01 -20.23
N ASN A 105 13.28 1.96 -19.29
CA ASN A 105 12.23 1.93 -18.27
C ASN A 105 10.83 1.87 -18.92
N GLY A 106 9.92 1.11 -18.31
CA GLY A 106 8.59 0.78 -18.82
C GLY A 106 8.55 -0.44 -19.74
N ALA A 107 9.68 -0.94 -20.22
CA ALA A 107 9.72 -2.17 -21.02
C ALA A 107 9.53 -3.43 -20.17
N ASP A 108 8.92 -4.46 -20.76
CA ASP A 108 8.75 -5.76 -20.11
C ASP A 108 10.09 -6.45 -19.87
N CYS A 109 10.28 -6.99 -18.67
CA CYS A 109 11.49 -7.72 -18.27
C CYS A 109 11.15 -8.97 -17.44
N GLN A 110 12.12 -9.89 -17.39
CA GLN A 110 12.09 -11.11 -16.59
C GLN A 110 13.17 -11.12 -15.51
N ASN A 111 14.19 -10.29 -15.64
CA ASN A 111 15.26 -10.12 -14.66
C ASN A 111 15.95 -8.77 -14.86
N ASP A 112 16.61 -8.32 -13.81
CA ASP A 112 17.38 -7.08 -13.68
C ASP A 112 18.35 -6.82 -14.84
N GLY A 113 19.09 -7.85 -15.26
CA GLY A 113 20.08 -7.75 -16.34
C GLY A 113 19.50 -7.47 -17.72
N GLN A 114 18.17 -7.43 -17.87
CA GLN A 114 17.52 -7.02 -19.12
C GLN A 114 17.27 -5.52 -19.21
N CYS A 115 17.41 -4.76 -18.12
CA CYS A 115 17.03 -3.35 -18.05
C CYS A 115 18.26 -2.44 -18.10
N HIS A 116 18.13 -1.24 -18.68
CA HIS A 116 19.20 -0.23 -18.69
C HIS A 116 19.64 0.16 -17.27
N SER A 117 18.67 0.34 -16.39
CA SER A 117 18.85 0.60 -14.96
C SER A 117 19.43 -0.58 -14.20
N GLY A 118 19.36 -1.79 -14.75
CA GLY A 118 19.63 -3.02 -14.02
C GLY A 118 18.50 -3.42 -13.06
N ASN A 119 17.32 -2.78 -13.15
CA ASN A 119 16.22 -3.01 -12.20
C ASN A 119 14.95 -3.48 -12.93
N CYS A 120 14.56 -4.73 -12.66
CA CYS A 120 13.32 -5.32 -13.14
C CYS A 120 12.32 -5.46 -11.98
N TYR A 121 11.46 -4.46 -11.81
CA TYR A 121 10.50 -4.45 -10.72
C TYR A 121 9.33 -5.41 -10.97
N LEU A 122 8.97 -6.17 -9.94
CA LEU A 122 7.91 -7.17 -9.96
C LEU A 122 6.87 -6.86 -8.89
N ALA A 123 5.66 -6.50 -9.30
CA ALA A 123 4.52 -6.37 -8.42
C ALA A 123 3.31 -7.08 -9.04
N PRO A 124 3.14 -8.40 -8.83
CA PRO A 124 2.21 -9.22 -9.60
C PRO A 124 0.73 -8.79 -9.56
N ILE A 125 0.31 -8.05 -8.51
CA ILE A 125 -1.04 -7.48 -8.45
C ILE A 125 -1.15 -6.16 -9.23
N VAL A 126 -0.12 -5.32 -9.17
CA VAL A 126 -0.13 -3.96 -9.74
C VAL A 126 0.28 -3.98 -11.21
N LEU A 127 1.20 -4.87 -11.57
CA LEU A 127 1.79 -5.02 -12.89
C LEU A 127 1.62 -6.46 -13.40
N PRO A 128 1.11 -6.66 -14.62
CA PRO A 128 0.88 -8.00 -15.17
C PRO A 128 2.16 -8.80 -15.45
N ALA A 129 3.29 -8.10 -15.55
CA ALA A 129 4.63 -8.66 -15.75
C ALA A 129 5.68 -7.73 -15.16
N GLY A 130 6.93 -8.20 -15.07
CA GLY A 130 8.05 -7.35 -14.68
C GLY A 130 8.20 -6.16 -15.62
N ARG A 131 8.60 -5.02 -15.06
CA ARG A 131 8.84 -3.78 -15.81
C ARG A 131 10.20 -3.23 -15.46
N CYS A 132 11.00 -2.92 -16.48
CA CYS A 132 12.22 -2.17 -16.31
C CYS A 132 11.88 -0.85 -15.64
N SER A 133 12.55 -0.58 -14.54
CA SER A 133 12.18 0.47 -13.60
C SER A 133 13.43 1.21 -13.15
N GLU A 134 13.29 2.39 -12.56
CA GLU A 134 14.45 3.13 -12.03
C GLU A 134 15.07 2.39 -10.82
N CYS A 135 14.22 1.71 -10.05
CA CYS A 135 14.56 0.97 -8.85
C CYS A 135 13.80 -0.36 -8.83
N ASN A 136 14.30 -1.34 -8.08
CA ASN A 136 13.52 -2.51 -7.70
C ASN A 136 13.38 -2.70 -6.17
N SER A 137 14.12 -1.90 -5.39
CA SER A 137 14.10 -1.85 -3.93
C SER A 137 14.27 -0.40 -3.44
N ASP A 138 13.93 -0.13 -2.18
CA ASP A 138 14.13 1.20 -1.60
C ASP A 138 15.62 1.60 -1.55
N ALA A 139 16.51 0.61 -1.41
CA ALA A 139 17.95 0.81 -1.34
C ALA A 139 18.51 1.44 -2.62
N ASP A 140 17.99 1.05 -3.81
CA ASP A 140 18.45 1.61 -5.08
C ASP A 140 18.26 3.13 -5.15
N CYS A 141 17.17 3.62 -4.56
CA CYS A 141 16.84 5.04 -4.55
C CYS A 141 17.72 5.84 -3.58
N VAL A 142 18.03 5.24 -2.43
CA VAL A 142 18.90 5.86 -1.43
C VAL A 142 20.36 5.85 -1.91
N ASP A 143 20.83 4.75 -2.47
CA ASP A 143 22.20 4.61 -2.96
C ASP A 143 22.47 5.53 -4.16
N ALA A 144 21.45 5.79 -4.99
CA ALA A 144 21.52 6.72 -6.12
C ALA A 144 21.28 8.19 -5.73
N ASP A 145 20.95 8.51 -4.47
CA ASP A 145 20.55 9.86 -4.01
C ASP A 145 19.37 10.44 -4.82
N LEU A 146 18.43 9.57 -5.24
CA LEU A 146 17.26 9.94 -6.06
C LEU A 146 15.96 10.01 -5.25
N GLY A 147 15.91 9.38 -4.06
CA GLY A 147 14.70 9.35 -3.25
C GLY A 147 14.85 8.57 -1.95
N LEU A 148 13.73 8.38 -1.26
CA LEU A 148 13.65 7.59 -0.02
C LEU A 148 13.22 6.15 -0.31
N GLY A 149 12.34 5.94 -1.27
CA GLY A 149 11.73 4.63 -1.53
C GLY A 149 11.40 4.40 -2.99
N CYS A 150 11.23 3.13 -3.33
CA CYS A 150 10.87 2.68 -4.67
C CYS A 150 9.35 2.47 -4.76
N THR A 151 8.68 3.23 -5.62
CA THR A 151 7.22 3.20 -5.74
C THR A 151 6.78 3.06 -7.19
N VAL A 152 5.67 2.36 -7.44
CA VAL A 152 5.09 2.31 -8.78
C VAL A 152 4.37 3.61 -9.06
N ASP A 153 4.71 4.23 -10.19
CA ASP A 153 3.92 5.32 -10.73
C ASP A 153 2.77 4.73 -11.55
N ALA A 154 1.53 5.04 -11.14
CA ALA A 154 0.33 4.47 -11.76
C ALA A 154 0.11 4.97 -13.21
N GLU A 155 0.64 6.15 -13.57
CA GLU A 155 0.54 6.71 -14.92
C GLU A 155 1.59 6.08 -15.84
N LEU A 156 2.81 5.88 -15.34
CA LEU A 156 3.93 5.36 -16.10
C LEU A 156 3.98 3.83 -16.13
N GLN A 157 3.34 3.16 -15.18
CA GLN A 157 3.30 1.69 -15.01
C GLN A 157 4.68 1.03 -14.86
N TYR A 158 5.62 1.71 -14.20
CA TYR A 158 6.90 1.15 -13.72
C TYR A 158 7.31 1.82 -12.41
N ALA A 159 8.32 1.29 -11.73
CA ALA A 159 8.76 1.83 -10.44
C ALA A 159 9.77 2.97 -10.61
N VAL A 160 9.58 4.02 -9.83
CA VAL A 160 10.38 5.25 -9.80
C VAL A 160 10.81 5.54 -8.37
N CYS A 161 11.91 6.28 -8.23
CA CYS A 161 12.34 6.74 -6.92
C CYS A 161 11.46 7.90 -6.46
N GLY A 162 10.80 7.71 -5.32
CA GLY A 162 9.89 8.66 -4.71
C GLY A 162 10.47 9.31 -3.46
N ASP A 163 9.81 10.37 -3.00
CA ASP A 163 10.12 11.09 -1.77
C ASP A 163 9.53 10.43 -0.50
N GLY A 164 8.97 9.22 -0.63
CA GLY A 164 8.31 8.52 0.46
C GLY A 164 7.00 9.18 0.90
N SER A 165 6.35 9.96 0.04
CA SER A 165 5.07 10.60 0.32
C SER A 165 3.96 9.59 0.62
N GLN A 166 2.84 10.10 1.17
CA GLN A 166 1.72 9.25 1.54
C GLN A 166 1.20 8.46 0.33
N GLY A 167 1.10 7.15 0.49
CA GLY A 167 0.69 6.21 -0.55
C GLY A 167 1.82 5.67 -1.42
N SER A 168 3.05 6.19 -1.28
CA SER A 168 4.24 5.56 -1.87
C SER A 168 4.45 4.17 -1.28
N PHE A 169 4.94 3.26 -2.11
CA PHE A 169 5.39 1.96 -1.63
C PHE A 169 6.65 2.07 -0.79
N CYS A 170 6.80 1.12 0.12
CA CYS A 170 7.94 1.05 1.02
C CYS A 170 8.21 -0.41 1.41
N GLU A 171 9.47 -0.73 1.62
CA GLU A 171 9.96 -1.97 2.23
C GLU A 171 10.26 -1.77 3.72
N GLY A 172 10.53 -0.52 4.13
CA GLY A 172 10.79 -0.17 5.52
C GLY A 172 10.46 1.28 5.86
N PRO A 173 10.50 1.65 7.16
CA PRO A 173 10.12 2.98 7.62
C PRO A 173 11.04 4.10 7.13
N ALA A 174 12.28 3.78 6.75
CA ALA A 174 13.22 4.76 6.20
C ALA A 174 12.82 5.26 4.80
N ALA A 175 11.98 4.50 4.09
CA ALA A 175 11.50 4.85 2.76
C ALA A 175 10.31 5.81 2.77
N CYS A 176 9.76 6.10 3.97
CA CYS A 176 8.66 7.04 4.13
C CYS A 176 9.16 8.41 4.59
N ALA A 177 8.47 9.45 4.14
CA ALA A 177 8.71 10.81 4.57
C ALA A 177 8.52 10.94 6.10
N PRO A 178 9.20 11.89 6.76
CA PRO A 178 9.12 12.04 8.21
C PRO A 178 7.67 12.21 8.71
N GLY A 179 7.30 11.39 9.71
CA GLY A 179 5.96 11.39 10.30
C GLY A 179 4.97 10.43 9.64
N LEU A 180 5.42 9.66 8.64
CA LEU A 180 4.67 8.55 8.06
C LEU A 180 5.21 7.19 8.54
N PHE A 181 4.38 6.16 8.41
CA PHE A 181 4.64 4.79 8.81
C PHE A 181 4.61 3.89 7.58
N CYS A 182 5.58 2.99 7.45
CA CYS A 182 5.54 1.96 6.43
C CYS A 182 4.71 0.78 6.96
N ALA A 183 3.48 0.62 6.47
CA ALA A 183 2.55 -0.37 6.98
C ALA A 183 1.85 -1.14 5.85
N GLU A 184 1.43 -2.36 6.17
CA GLU A 184 0.64 -3.19 5.27
C GLU A 184 -0.76 -2.58 5.09
N LEU A 185 -1.15 -2.30 3.85
CA LEU A 185 -2.43 -1.63 3.59
C LEU A 185 -3.64 -2.49 3.98
N ILE A 186 -3.58 -3.79 3.70
CA ILE A 186 -4.62 -4.78 3.99
C ILE A 186 -3.99 -5.97 4.73
N PRO A 187 -4.42 -6.32 5.95
CA PRO A 187 -3.80 -7.43 6.67
C PRO A 187 -3.81 -8.77 5.90
N GLY A 188 -2.65 -9.41 5.79
CA GLY A 188 -2.48 -10.73 5.15
C GLY A 188 -2.20 -10.71 3.65
N VAL A 189 -1.88 -9.54 3.07
CA VAL A 189 -1.35 -9.37 1.71
C VAL A 189 0.17 -9.22 1.66
N ALA A 190 0.86 -9.33 2.80
CA ALA A 190 2.30 -9.24 2.88
C ALA A 190 2.98 -10.16 1.86
N GLY A 191 3.84 -9.59 1.02
CA GLY A 191 4.52 -10.29 -0.08
C GLY A 191 3.69 -10.44 -1.36
N ILE A 192 2.45 -9.95 -1.38
CA ILE A 192 1.59 -9.87 -2.57
C ILE A 192 1.37 -8.40 -2.97
N LEU A 193 1.07 -7.55 -1.99
CA LEU A 193 1.13 -6.10 -2.14
C LEU A 193 2.30 -5.53 -1.34
N PRO A 194 3.02 -4.54 -1.87
CA PRO A 194 4.01 -3.80 -1.10
C PRO A 194 3.33 -3.04 0.06
N ASN A 195 4.10 -2.77 1.10
CA ASN A 195 3.63 -1.87 2.15
C ASN A 195 3.56 -0.44 1.58
N THR A 196 2.80 0.41 2.25
CA THR A 196 2.56 1.80 1.82
C THR A 196 2.88 2.76 2.95
N CYS A 197 3.39 3.94 2.60
CA CYS A 197 3.59 5.03 3.54
C CYS A 197 2.24 5.65 3.94
N GLY A 198 1.83 5.42 5.19
CA GLY A 198 0.59 5.91 5.78
C GLY A 198 0.82 6.90 6.92
N GLN A 199 -0.23 7.61 7.32
CA GLN A 199 -0.19 8.53 8.47
C GLN A 199 -0.15 7.79 9.82
N CYS A 200 -0.53 6.52 9.82
CA CYS A 200 -0.64 5.69 11.00
C CYS A 200 -0.45 4.22 10.62
N GLU A 201 -0.02 3.41 11.57
CA GLU A 201 -0.09 1.94 11.48
C GLU A 201 -1.25 1.43 12.34
N THR A 202 -1.51 2.11 13.45
CA THR A 202 -2.54 1.78 14.43
C THR A 202 -3.30 3.03 14.87
N ALA A 203 -4.43 2.84 15.54
CA ALA A 203 -5.17 3.95 16.14
C ALA A 203 -4.36 4.74 17.19
N ALA A 204 -3.30 4.17 17.76
CA ALA A 204 -2.44 4.85 18.74
C ALA A 204 -1.56 5.93 18.10
N ASP A 205 -1.30 5.83 16.79
CA ASP A 205 -0.49 6.80 16.05
C ASP A 205 -1.29 8.05 15.67
N CYS A 206 -2.62 7.95 15.74
CA CYS A 206 -3.52 9.02 15.35
C CYS A 206 -3.77 10.04 16.48
N PRO A 207 -3.75 11.35 16.16
CA PRO A 207 -3.96 12.39 17.17
C PRO A 207 -5.43 12.46 17.61
N GLN A 208 -5.67 12.99 18.80
CA GLN A 208 -7.01 13.38 19.27
C GLN A 208 -8.05 12.25 19.31
N GLY A 209 -7.63 10.99 19.47
CA GLY A 209 -8.54 9.84 19.51
C GLY A 209 -9.16 9.51 18.15
N GLN A 210 -8.53 9.96 17.06
CA GLN A 210 -8.80 9.49 15.72
C GLN A 210 -8.45 8.01 15.58
N LEU A 211 -9.02 7.37 14.56
CA LEU A 211 -8.81 5.97 14.25
C LEU A 211 -8.02 5.85 12.96
N CYS A 212 -7.19 4.82 12.88
CA CYS A 212 -6.42 4.52 11.68
C CYS A 212 -7.30 3.73 10.72
N ALA A 213 -7.57 4.28 9.54
CA ALA A 213 -8.42 3.66 8.54
C ALA A 213 -7.67 3.50 7.21
N PRO A 214 -7.78 2.35 6.53
CA PRO A 214 -7.24 2.20 5.20
C PRO A 214 -8.04 3.02 4.19
N THR A 215 -7.32 3.61 3.23
CA THR A 215 -7.87 4.16 2.01
C THR A 215 -7.19 3.47 0.85
N LEU A 216 -7.99 2.91 -0.05
CA LEU A 216 -7.50 2.19 -1.22
C LEU A 216 -8.13 2.82 -2.46
N ASP A 217 -7.29 3.24 -3.38
CA ASP A 217 -7.66 3.55 -4.75
C ASP A 217 -7.45 2.30 -5.58
N VAL A 218 -8.54 1.56 -5.78
CA VAL A 218 -8.51 0.27 -6.47
C VAL A 218 -8.16 0.43 -7.95
N ALA A 219 -8.45 1.59 -8.55
CA ALA A 219 -8.15 1.83 -9.96
C ALA A 219 -6.64 1.95 -10.20
N ASN A 220 -5.91 2.49 -9.23
CA ASN A 220 -4.47 2.71 -9.31
C ASN A 220 -3.67 1.69 -8.48
N PHE A 221 -4.34 0.78 -7.75
CA PHE A 221 -3.74 -0.11 -6.76
C PHE A 221 -2.83 0.62 -5.76
N THR A 222 -3.19 1.86 -5.43
CA THR A 222 -2.49 2.67 -4.44
C THR A 222 -3.36 2.83 -3.21
N GLY A 223 -2.75 3.18 -2.09
CA GLY A 223 -3.49 3.43 -0.88
C GLY A 223 -2.59 3.75 0.28
N ALA A 224 -3.21 4.16 1.38
CA ALA A 224 -2.51 4.48 2.61
C ALA A 224 -3.47 4.35 3.79
N HIS A 225 -2.90 4.13 4.96
CA HIS A 225 -3.61 4.34 6.21
C HIS A 225 -3.67 5.83 6.55
N VAL A 226 -4.85 6.32 6.92
CA VAL A 226 -5.10 7.72 7.26
C VAL A 226 -5.81 7.84 8.60
N CYS A 227 -5.52 8.91 9.34
CA CYS A 227 -6.19 9.19 10.59
C CYS A 227 -7.54 9.86 10.33
N VAL A 228 -8.61 9.20 10.74
CA VAL A 228 -9.98 9.67 10.54
C VAL A 228 -10.71 9.80 11.86
N ASN A 229 -11.67 10.71 11.91
CA ASN A 229 -12.57 10.80 13.06
C ASN A 229 -13.49 9.57 13.11
N GLN A 230 -14.02 9.27 14.29
CA GLN A 230 -15.04 8.23 14.42
C GLN A 230 -16.26 8.57 13.56
N GLY A 231 -16.78 7.57 12.85
CA GLY A 231 -17.92 7.70 11.95
C GLY A 231 -17.65 8.53 10.69
N ALA A 232 -16.40 8.77 10.32
CA ALA A 232 -16.05 9.59 9.16
C ALA A 232 -16.15 8.84 7.83
N VAL A 233 -16.03 7.51 7.84
CA VAL A 233 -16.03 6.72 6.60
C VAL A 233 -17.46 6.39 6.20
N GLY A 234 -17.84 6.80 4.99
CA GLY A 234 -19.16 6.56 4.44
C GLY A 234 -19.41 5.08 4.11
N LEU A 235 -20.62 4.79 3.61
CA LEU A 235 -20.92 3.48 3.03
C LEU A 235 -19.95 3.16 1.90
N ASP A 236 -19.63 1.88 1.74
CA ASP A 236 -18.71 1.32 0.75
C ASP A 236 -17.24 1.73 0.94
N GLY A 237 -16.94 2.57 1.94
CA GLY A 237 -15.57 2.92 2.32
C GLY A 237 -14.88 1.80 3.10
N PHE A 238 -13.55 1.80 3.10
CA PHE A 238 -12.77 0.78 3.80
C PHE A 238 -12.65 1.08 5.30
N CYS A 239 -12.68 0.02 6.11
CA CYS A 239 -12.52 0.08 7.55
C CYS A 239 -11.46 -0.94 8.01
N PRO A 240 -10.76 -0.66 9.12
CA PRO A 240 -9.83 -1.64 9.67
C PRO A 240 -10.61 -2.89 10.10
N THR A 241 -10.02 -4.06 9.90
CA THR A 241 -10.61 -5.35 10.31
C THR A 241 -10.32 -5.70 11.76
N ASP A 242 -9.69 -4.77 12.49
CA ASP A 242 -9.48 -4.87 13.93
C ASP A 242 -10.77 -4.53 14.70
N GLY A 243 -10.69 -4.54 16.03
CA GLY A 243 -11.83 -4.20 16.89
C GLY A 243 -12.33 -2.75 16.77
N THR A 244 -11.68 -1.90 15.97
CA THR A 244 -12.03 -0.47 15.81
C THR A 244 -12.80 -0.19 14.52
N GLY A 245 -12.91 -1.15 13.60
CA GLY A 245 -13.56 -1.00 12.29
C GLY A 245 -14.95 -0.36 12.34
N ASN A 246 -15.80 -0.83 13.24
CA ASN A 246 -17.15 -0.29 13.40
C ASN A 246 -17.14 1.20 13.76
N ALA A 247 -16.20 1.64 14.61
CA ALA A 247 -16.14 3.02 15.05
C ALA A 247 -15.67 3.98 13.96
N VAL A 248 -15.03 3.48 12.90
CA VAL A 248 -14.62 4.26 11.72
C VAL A 248 -15.82 4.55 10.81
N CYS A 249 -16.74 3.60 10.68
CA CYS A 249 -17.88 3.67 9.78
C CYS A 249 -18.98 4.60 10.28
N GLN A 250 -19.51 5.46 9.41
CA GLN A 250 -20.64 6.34 9.70
C GLN A 250 -21.89 5.56 10.13
N SER A 251 -22.07 4.36 9.59
CA SER A 251 -23.13 3.42 9.93
C SER A 251 -22.89 2.65 11.22
N GLN A 252 -21.69 2.72 11.81
CA GLN A 252 -21.21 1.86 12.90
C GLN A 252 -21.08 0.37 12.54
N HIS A 253 -21.11 0.03 11.26
CA HIS A 253 -21.05 -1.35 10.77
C HIS A 253 -19.91 -1.52 9.78
N CYS A 254 -18.86 -2.22 10.20
CA CYS A 254 -17.76 -2.67 9.38
C CYS A 254 -17.93 -4.17 9.12
N SER A 255 -18.28 -4.50 7.88
CA SER A 255 -18.44 -5.88 7.43
C SER A 255 -17.17 -6.37 6.73
N VAL A 256 -16.82 -7.63 6.91
CA VAL A 256 -15.64 -8.22 6.27
C VAL A 256 -16.04 -8.84 4.94
N ALA A 257 -15.40 -8.39 3.87
CA ALA A 257 -15.44 -9.02 2.56
C ALA A 257 -14.16 -9.85 2.33
N MET A 258 -14.29 -10.92 1.57
CA MET A 258 -13.16 -11.72 1.09
C MET A 258 -12.89 -11.37 -0.37
N ILE A 259 -11.62 -11.32 -0.74
CA ILE A 259 -11.24 -11.19 -2.16
C ILE A 259 -11.41 -12.56 -2.82
N PRO A 260 -12.24 -12.72 -3.86
CA PRO A 260 -12.51 -14.02 -4.48
C PRO A 260 -11.25 -14.76 -4.96
N GLU A 261 -10.27 -14.02 -5.47
CA GLU A 261 -8.99 -14.52 -5.97
C GLU A 261 -8.02 -14.88 -4.84
N TYR A 262 -8.15 -14.22 -3.69
CA TYR A 262 -7.29 -14.39 -2.51
C TYR A 262 -8.15 -14.62 -1.26
N PRO A 263 -8.67 -15.84 -1.06
CA PRO A 263 -9.67 -16.14 -0.02
C PRO A 263 -9.13 -15.98 1.42
N THR A 264 -7.81 -15.87 1.59
CA THR A 264 -7.15 -15.60 2.87
C THR A 264 -7.11 -14.10 3.20
N VAL A 265 -7.31 -13.24 2.21
CA VAL A 265 -7.26 -11.77 2.35
C VAL A 265 -8.64 -11.27 2.74
N LYS A 266 -8.68 -10.56 3.86
CA LYS A 266 -9.91 -10.02 4.46
C LYS A 266 -9.86 -8.51 4.43
N VAL A 267 -10.89 -7.90 3.85
CA VAL A 267 -11.01 -6.46 3.72
C VAL A 267 -12.23 -5.99 4.49
N GLY A 268 -12.07 -5.00 5.35
CA GLY A 268 -13.20 -4.36 6.03
C GLY A 268 -13.83 -3.32 5.11
N ILE A 269 -15.15 -3.38 4.94
CA ILE A 269 -15.94 -2.42 4.18
C ILE A 269 -17.12 -1.96 5.03
N CYS A 270 -17.26 -0.64 5.16
CA CYS A 270 -18.37 0.00 5.83
C CYS A 270 -19.67 -0.27 5.09
N GLY A 271 -20.64 -0.87 5.77
CA GLY A 271 -21.95 -1.19 5.20
C GLY A 271 -23.09 -0.77 6.11
N ALA A 272 -24.32 -1.05 5.74
CA ALA A 272 -25.50 -0.67 6.51
C ALA A 272 -25.79 -1.62 7.70
N CYS A 273 -25.18 -2.82 7.72
CA CYS A 273 -25.48 -3.84 8.71
C CYS A 273 -24.30 -4.80 8.95
N THR A 274 -24.33 -5.54 10.04
CA THR A 274 -23.42 -6.67 10.28
C THR A 274 -24.19 -7.98 10.45
N VAL A 275 -25.43 -7.88 10.91
CA VAL A 275 -26.35 -9.00 11.15
C VAL A 275 -27.78 -8.59 10.78
N ASP A 276 -28.67 -9.56 10.55
CA ASP A 276 -30.08 -9.31 10.20
C ASP A 276 -30.83 -8.45 11.22
N ALA A 277 -30.40 -8.47 12.48
CA ALA A 277 -30.99 -7.65 13.54
C ALA A 277 -30.82 -6.14 13.29
N ASP A 278 -29.79 -5.75 12.52
CA ASP A 278 -29.53 -4.35 12.15
C ASP A 278 -30.52 -3.85 11.08
N CYS A 279 -31.22 -4.78 10.41
CA CYS A 279 -32.04 -4.51 9.23
C CYS A 279 -33.54 -4.38 9.49
N GLY A 280 -33.97 -4.23 10.75
CA GLY A 280 -35.37 -3.97 11.08
C GLY A 280 -36.37 -5.02 10.57
N GLY A 281 -35.92 -6.26 10.37
CA GLY A 281 -36.71 -7.38 9.84
C GLY A 281 -36.40 -7.80 8.39
N ALA A 282 -35.49 -7.10 7.70
CA ALA A 282 -34.90 -7.57 6.44
C ALA A 282 -33.63 -8.43 6.67
N THR A 283 -33.05 -9.00 5.62
CA THR A 283 -31.82 -9.79 5.70
C THR A 283 -30.62 -8.86 5.50
N CYS A 284 -29.57 -9.04 6.29
CA CYS A 284 -28.30 -8.38 6.06
C CYS A 284 -27.53 -9.15 4.98
N ASN A 285 -27.42 -8.55 3.80
CA ASN A 285 -26.59 -9.09 2.72
C ASN A 285 -25.13 -8.75 3.04
N PRO A 286 -24.20 -9.71 2.93
CA PRO A 286 -22.80 -9.50 3.26
C PRO A 286 -22.14 -8.51 2.29
N ALA A 287 -21.07 -7.86 2.76
CA ALA A 287 -20.21 -7.08 1.88
C ALA A 287 -19.58 -7.96 0.80
N ALA A 288 -19.31 -7.33 -0.34
CA ALA A 288 -18.61 -7.95 -1.46
C ALA A 288 -17.44 -7.06 -1.86
N PHE A 289 -16.28 -7.68 -2.03
CA PHE A 289 -15.12 -7.02 -2.61
C PHE A 289 -15.14 -7.26 -4.12
N ASP A 290 -15.17 -6.17 -4.87
CA ASP A 290 -15.02 -6.13 -6.32
C ASP A 290 -14.00 -5.02 -6.62
N LEU A 291 -13.04 -5.32 -7.49
CA LEU A 291 -11.99 -4.37 -7.84
C LEU A 291 -12.55 -3.12 -8.53
N GLU A 292 -13.73 -3.21 -9.16
CA GLU A 292 -14.36 -2.06 -9.78
C GLU A 292 -15.14 -1.21 -8.76
N MET A 293 -15.85 -1.86 -7.83
CA MET A 293 -16.72 -1.21 -6.86
C MET A 293 -16.85 -2.06 -5.58
N PRO A 294 -16.04 -1.83 -4.53
CA PRO A 294 -16.29 -2.44 -3.23
C PRO A 294 -17.70 -2.07 -2.76
N LYS A 295 -18.42 -3.05 -2.21
CA LYS A 295 -19.76 -2.84 -1.68
C LYS A 295 -19.83 -3.29 -0.24
N GLY A 296 -20.22 -2.38 0.63
CA GLY A 296 -20.59 -2.68 2.00
C GLY A 296 -21.80 -3.60 2.05
N SER A 297 -22.02 -4.20 3.21
CA SER A 297 -23.25 -4.91 3.51
C SER A 297 -24.47 -4.01 3.37
N PHE A 298 -25.63 -4.59 3.05
CA PHE A 298 -26.88 -3.84 2.92
C PHE A 298 -28.10 -4.66 3.35
N CYS A 299 -29.15 -3.97 3.79
CA CYS A 299 -30.41 -4.60 4.15
C CYS A 299 -31.29 -4.82 2.92
N GLY A 300 -31.71 -6.06 2.67
CA GLY A 300 -32.48 -6.45 1.48
C GLY A 300 -33.22 -7.77 1.60
#